data_AF-A0A4S8YFX6-F1
#
_entry.id   AF-A0A4S8YFX6-F1
#
_cell.length_a   1.000
_cell.length_b   1.000
_cell.length_c   1.000
_cell.angle_alpha   90.00
_cell.angle_beta   90.00
_cell.angle_gamma   90.00
#
_symmetry.space_group_name_H-M   'P 1'
#
loop_
_entity.id
_entity.type
_entity.pdbx_description
1 polymer ?
#
loop_
_entity_poly.entity_id
_entity_poly.type
_entity_poly.pdbx_seq_one_letter_code
_entity_poly.pdbx_strand_id
1 'polypeptide(L)'
;MSEEPQTLKGAWQSAENKRRQIETSWETNTPAHQALVNAAISSYEQCLRIQDQIALFSPNESLEDIATNDLHHLLSQYRLADLVQRLSSQDRKAVLRRAQDSYEKFLRQLDLYDMLTSSDLKLLEQYRDSPATFSTASTSDPAARRETKILRFKQEKDLKQKLQHLQQNPAALQNDDDMYRSLQLTQIEFCVHQTYQSLESIAQELHILSRAPPPPPPGQESLPFDARERYKNNDGYSEKLDGPMSAGLSGPMLSKDGKPLRPFTLLNTRQTLKDGVFRPDHSLPTMTIDEYLDEEKRRGGMIEGGGAQSGIKPEVDEDDLDKADEETMKARAWDEYVEHNPKGSGNTLNRG
;
A
#
# COMPACT_ATOMS: atom_id res chain seq x y z
N MET A 1 11.27 -5.51 -44.01
CA MET A 1 12.40 -5.51 -43.06
C MET A 1 12.42 -6.89 -42.44
N SER A 2 13.22 -7.78 -43.00
CA SER A 2 13.40 -9.16 -42.52
C SER A 2 14.10 -9.11 -41.15
N GLU A 3 13.36 -9.41 -40.09
CA GLU A 3 13.92 -9.57 -38.75
C GLU A 3 14.89 -10.75 -38.77
N GLU A 4 16.17 -10.49 -38.51
CA GLU A 4 17.14 -11.55 -38.26
C GLU A 4 16.67 -12.39 -37.07
N PRO A 5 16.85 -13.73 -37.09
CA PRO A 5 16.46 -14.57 -35.97
C PRO A 5 17.28 -14.19 -34.73
N GLN A 6 16.65 -13.47 -33.79
CA GLN A 6 17.28 -13.11 -32.54
C GLN A 6 17.43 -14.35 -31.66
N THR A 7 18.63 -14.57 -31.12
CA THR A 7 18.88 -15.61 -30.13
C THR A 7 18.20 -15.27 -28.81
N LEU A 8 17.78 -16.28 -28.03
CA LEU A 8 17.16 -16.07 -26.72
C LEU A 8 18.05 -15.20 -25.81
N LYS A 9 19.35 -15.49 -25.79
CA LYS A 9 20.35 -14.72 -25.02
C LYS A 9 20.38 -13.25 -25.43
N GLY A 10 20.36 -12.95 -26.74
CA GLY A 10 20.36 -11.58 -27.25
C GLY A 10 19.07 -10.84 -26.92
N ALA A 11 17.92 -11.50 -27.10
CA ALA A 11 16.61 -10.95 -26.74
C ALA A 11 16.52 -10.64 -25.24
N TRP A 12 16.99 -11.56 -24.39
CA TRP A 12 17.01 -11.40 -22.93
C TRP A 12 17.89 -10.24 -22.48
N GLN A 13 19.13 -10.15 -22.99
CA GLN A 13 20.03 -9.04 -22.66
C GLN A 13 19.44 -7.70 -23.08
N SER A 14 18.81 -7.65 -24.26
CA SER A 14 18.11 -6.45 -24.76
C SER A 14 16.92 -6.07 -23.87
N ALA A 15 16.18 -7.05 -23.34
CA ALA A 15 15.06 -6.82 -22.42
C ALA A 15 15.56 -6.31 -21.05
N GLU A 16 16.55 -6.97 -20.46
CA GLU A 16 17.14 -6.58 -19.17
C GLU A 16 17.78 -5.19 -19.20
N ASN A 17 18.44 -4.82 -20.30
CA ASN A 17 19.00 -3.48 -20.46
C ASN A 17 17.91 -2.41 -20.45
N LYS A 18 16.79 -2.62 -21.16
CA LYS A 18 15.65 -1.70 -21.13
C LYS A 18 15.02 -1.65 -19.74
N ARG A 19 14.85 -2.78 -19.06
CA ARG A 19 14.34 -2.84 -17.68
C ARG A 19 15.21 -2.01 -16.72
N ARG A 20 16.53 -2.18 -16.77
CA ARG A 20 17.47 -1.40 -15.94
C ARG A 20 17.36 0.11 -16.22
N GLN A 21 17.23 0.51 -17.48
CA GLN A 21 17.00 1.91 -17.84
C GLN A 21 15.71 2.46 -17.22
N ILE A 22 14.62 1.70 -17.27
CA ILE A 22 13.33 2.05 -16.64
C ILE A 22 13.51 2.22 -15.12
N GLU A 23 14.23 1.33 -14.45
CA GLU A 23 14.47 1.41 -13.00
C GLU A 23 15.32 2.61 -12.58
N THR A 24 16.25 3.04 -13.43
CA THR A 24 17.08 4.23 -13.19
C THR A 24 16.39 5.54 -13.55
N SER A 25 15.29 5.48 -14.30
CA SER A 25 14.57 6.67 -14.76
C SER A 25 13.64 7.22 -13.67
N TRP A 26 13.67 8.54 -13.47
CA TRP A 26 12.85 9.23 -12.48
C TRP A 26 11.56 9.83 -13.09
N GLU A 27 11.53 10.06 -14.40
CA GLU A 27 10.38 10.61 -15.14
C GLU A 27 9.43 9.51 -15.64
N THR A 28 8.47 9.07 -14.81
CA THR A 28 7.57 7.95 -15.15
C THR A 28 6.37 8.32 -16.02
N ASN A 29 6.00 9.60 -16.05
CA ASN A 29 4.80 10.11 -16.72
C ASN A 29 5.04 10.61 -18.15
N THR A 30 6.26 10.46 -18.69
CA THR A 30 6.59 10.96 -20.03
C THR A 30 6.21 9.96 -21.12
N PRO A 31 5.83 10.43 -22.33
CA PRO A 31 5.61 9.53 -23.47
C PRO A 31 6.83 8.70 -23.82
N ALA A 32 8.04 9.25 -23.64
CA ALA A 32 9.30 8.54 -23.86
C ALA A 32 9.47 7.37 -22.89
N HIS A 33 9.16 7.56 -21.60
CA HIS A 33 9.18 6.48 -20.61
C HIS A 33 8.15 5.39 -20.96
N GLN A 34 6.92 5.77 -21.33
CA GLN A 34 5.90 4.80 -21.75
C GLN A 34 6.30 4.03 -23.02
N ALA A 35 6.98 4.68 -23.98
CA ALA A 35 7.53 4.00 -25.15
C ALA A 35 8.63 2.99 -24.76
N LEU A 36 9.49 3.33 -23.80
CA LEU A 36 10.51 2.42 -23.28
C LEU A 36 9.91 1.21 -22.55
N VAL A 37 8.86 1.42 -21.72
CA VAL A 37 8.12 0.34 -21.06
C VAL A 37 7.49 -0.60 -22.09
N ASN A 38 6.81 -0.06 -23.10
CA ASN A 38 6.22 -0.87 -24.18
C ASN A 38 7.30 -1.65 -24.95
N ALA A 39 8.44 -1.03 -25.27
CA ALA A 39 9.55 -1.71 -25.94
C ALA A 39 10.17 -2.83 -25.08
N ALA A 40 10.26 -2.64 -23.76
CA ALA A 40 10.70 -3.67 -22.82
C ALA A 40 9.71 -4.84 -22.76
N ILE A 41 8.41 -4.55 -22.67
CA ILE A 41 7.33 -5.55 -22.70
C ILE A 41 7.41 -6.40 -23.96
N SER A 42 7.51 -5.78 -25.15
CA SER A 42 7.64 -6.51 -26.42
C SER A 42 8.88 -7.40 -26.45
N SER A 43 9.99 -6.95 -25.83
CA SER A 43 11.23 -7.74 -25.75
C SER A 43 11.04 -8.98 -24.85
N TYR A 44 10.38 -8.87 -23.70
CA TYR A 44 10.07 -10.03 -22.84
C TYR A 44 9.04 -10.97 -23.46
N GLU A 45 8.04 -10.45 -24.17
CA GLU A 45 7.09 -11.29 -24.92
C GLU A 45 7.79 -12.09 -26.02
N GLN A 46 8.77 -11.50 -26.69
CA GLN A 46 9.61 -12.20 -27.64
C GLN A 46 10.46 -13.29 -26.95
N CYS A 47 11.03 -13.01 -25.78
CA CYS A 47 11.75 -14.01 -24.99
C CYS A 47 10.85 -15.21 -24.65
N LEU A 48 9.63 -14.95 -24.17
CA LEU A 48 8.65 -16.00 -23.86
C LEU A 48 8.30 -16.84 -25.10
N ARG A 49 8.07 -16.19 -26.26
CA ARG A 49 7.81 -16.92 -27.51
C ARG A 49 8.97 -17.83 -27.91
N ILE A 50 10.21 -17.35 -27.76
CA ILE A 50 11.40 -18.16 -28.07
C ILE A 50 11.53 -19.32 -27.07
N GLN A 51 11.30 -19.07 -25.77
CA GLN A 51 11.29 -20.09 -24.72
C GLN A 51 10.29 -21.21 -25.02
N ASP A 52 9.06 -20.86 -25.43
CA ASP A 52 8.04 -21.82 -25.82
C ASP A 52 8.44 -22.61 -27.08
N GLN A 53 9.05 -21.95 -28.08
CA GLN A 53 9.48 -22.59 -29.33
C GLN A 53 10.59 -23.62 -29.12
N ILE A 54 11.54 -23.33 -28.22
CA ILE A 54 12.62 -24.27 -27.89
C ILE A 54 12.23 -25.24 -26.78
N ALA A 55 11.02 -25.10 -26.22
CA ALA A 55 10.52 -25.85 -25.07
C ALA A 55 11.55 -25.87 -23.91
N LEU A 56 12.09 -24.69 -23.57
CA LEU A 56 13.18 -24.56 -22.57
C LEU A 56 12.81 -25.16 -21.22
N PHE A 57 11.53 -25.08 -20.87
CA PHE A 57 11.00 -25.58 -19.62
C PHE A 57 9.91 -26.61 -19.91
N SER A 58 10.14 -27.85 -19.50
CA SER A 58 9.17 -28.94 -19.62
C SER A 58 8.46 -29.22 -18.30
N PRO A 59 7.15 -29.53 -18.30
CA PRO A 59 6.42 -29.94 -17.09
C PRO A 59 6.92 -31.23 -16.44
N ASN A 60 7.75 -32.01 -17.13
CA ASN A 60 8.28 -33.29 -16.64
C ASN A 60 9.72 -33.19 -16.11
N GLU A 61 10.29 -31.98 -16.04
CA GLU A 61 11.63 -31.73 -15.54
C GLU A 61 11.59 -31.32 -14.06
N SER A 62 12.66 -31.63 -13.34
CA SER A 62 12.89 -31.14 -11.99
C SER A 62 13.78 -29.90 -11.99
N LEU A 63 13.86 -29.20 -10.85
CA LEU A 63 14.76 -28.05 -10.67
C LEU A 63 16.22 -28.39 -11.00
N GLU A 64 16.64 -29.63 -10.73
CA GLU A 64 18.03 -30.07 -10.93
C GLU A 64 18.37 -30.31 -12.40
N ASP A 65 17.37 -30.48 -13.26
CA ASP A 65 17.56 -30.65 -14.70
C ASP A 65 17.80 -29.30 -15.41
N ILE A 66 17.51 -28.17 -14.74
CA ILE A 66 17.71 -26.83 -15.30
C ILE A 66 19.17 -26.41 -15.13
N ALA A 67 19.82 -26.12 -16.27
CA ALA A 67 21.16 -25.54 -16.27
C ALA A 67 21.19 -24.19 -15.54
N THR A 68 22.25 -23.94 -14.76
CA THR A 68 22.41 -22.72 -13.96
C THR A 68 22.27 -21.44 -14.79
N ASN A 69 22.77 -21.47 -16.03
CA ASN A 69 22.66 -20.36 -16.97
C ASN A 69 21.24 -20.09 -17.44
N ASP A 70 20.32 -21.06 -17.38
CA ASP A 70 18.94 -20.91 -17.86
C ASP A 70 17.95 -20.59 -16.74
N LEU A 71 18.33 -20.73 -15.45
CA LEU A 71 17.45 -20.42 -14.32
C LEU A 71 16.85 -19.02 -14.37
N HIS A 72 17.61 -18.03 -14.82
CA HIS A 72 17.13 -16.65 -14.89
C HIS A 72 15.96 -16.47 -15.86
N HIS A 73 15.79 -17.37 -16.83
CA HIS A 73 14.70 -17.36 -17.79
C HIS A 73 13.34 -17.68 -17.15
N LEU A 74 13.30 -18.32 -15.97
CA LEU A 74 12.08 -18.49 -15.18
C LEU A 74 11.47 -17.15 -14.74
N LEU A 75 12.27 -16.09 -14.68
CA LEU A 75 11.81 -14.75 -14.30
C LEU A 75 11.12 -13.99 -15.46
N SER A 76 11.14 -14.50 -16.69
CA SER A 76 10.54 -13.82 -17.86
C SER A 76 9.12 -13.34 -17.59
N GLN A 77 8.28 -14.23 -17.05
CA GLN A 77 6.88 -13.93 -16.81
C GLN A 77 6.70 -12.94 -15.65
N TYR A 78 7.52 -13.04 -14.60
CA TYR A 78 7.56 -12.07 -13.50
C TYR A 78 7.93 -10.67 -14.01
N ARG A 79 8.99 -10.56 -14.82
CA ARG A 79 9.45 -9.27 -15.37
C ARG A 79 8.40 -8.64 -16.28
N LEU A 80 7.72 -9.45 -17.08
CA LEU A 80 6.59 -9.00 -17.89
C LEU A 80 5.47 -8.43 -17.01
N ALA A 81 5.08 -9.15 -15.95
CA ALA A 81 4.01 -8.71 -15.04
C ALA A 81 4.34 -7.38 -14.34
N ASP A 82 5.57 -7.23 -13.85
CA ASP A 82 6.06 -6.00 -13.21
C ASP A 82 6.05 -4.80 -14.18
N LEU A 83 6.48 -5.00 -15.43
CA LEU A 83 6.48 -3.95 -16.45
C LEU A 83 5.07 -3.58 -16.91
N VAL A 84 4.17 -4.55 -17.06
CA VAL A 84 2.77 -4.30 -17.46
C VAL A 84 2.09 -3.38 -16.44
N GLN A 85 2.37 -3.52 -15.14
CA GLN A 85 1.81 -2.62 -14.12
C GLN A 85 2.26 -1.16 -14.26
N ARG A 86 3.38 -0.89 -14.96
CA ARG A 86 3.92 0.47 -15.18
C ARG A 86 3.30 1.17 -16.40
N LEU A 87 2.40 0.50 -17.12
CA LEU A 87 1.69 1.08 -18.26
C LEU A 87 0.64 2.10 -17.82
N SER A 88 0.65 3.26 -18.49
CA SER A 88 -0.44 4.22 -18.45
C SER A 88 -1.49 3.87 -19.49
N SER A 89 -2.71 3.55 -19.05
CA SER A 89 -3.83 3.15 -19.92
C SER A 89 -5.14 3.75 -19.41
N GLN A 90 -6.05 4.06 -20.33
CA GLN A 90 -7.43 4.43 -19.98
C GLN A 90 -8.19 3.25 -19.36
N ASP A 91 -7.92 2.03 -19.82
CA ASP A 91 -8.46 0.81 -19.22
C ASP A 91 -7.43 0.18 -18.27
N ARG A 92 -7.33 0.77 -17.08
CA ARG A 92 -6.45 0.27 -16.01
C ARG A 92 -6.84 -1.14 -15.56
N LYS A 93 -8.13 -1.49 -15.60
CA LYS A 93 -8.62 -2.82 -15.19
C LYS A 93 -8.03 -3.90 -16.10
N ALA A 94 -8.02 -3.71 -17.42
CA ALA A 94 -7.43 -4.66 -18.35
C ALA A 94 -5.92 -4.84 -18.13
N VAL A 95 -5.19 -3.75 -17.85
CA VAL A 95 -3.75 -3.80 -17.54
C VAL A 95 -3.49 -4.64 -16.29
N LEU A 96 -4.25 -4.41 -15.22
CA LEU A 96 -4.12 -5.17 -13.97
C LEU A 96 -4.43 -6.66 -14.15
N ARG A 97 -5.46 -7.00 -14.92
CA ARG A 97 -5.79 -8.40 -15.24
C ARG A 97 -4.69 -9.09 -16.05
N ARG A 98 -4.06 -8.37 -16.98
CA ARG A 98 -2.90 -8.89 -17.75
C ARG A 98 -1.68 -9.12 -16.85
N ALA A 99 -1.40 -8.21 -15.92
CA ALA A 99 -0.34 -8.40 -14.94
C ALA A 99 -0.62 -9.60 -14.02
N GLN A 100 -1.87 -9.73 -13.56
CA GLN A 100 -2.34 -10.85 -12.74
C GLN A 100 -2.14 -12.21 -13.44
N ASP A 101 -2.60 -12.36 -14.68
CA ASP A 101 -2.40 -13.57 -15.49
C ASP A 101 -0.90 -13.90 -15.65
N SER A 102 -0.06 -12.89 -15.77
CA SER A 102 1.38 -13.08 -15.86
C SER A 102 1.98 -13.58 -14.54
N TYR A 103 1.63 -12.98 -13.41
CA TYR A 103 2.07 -13.49 -12.11
C TYR A 103 1.58 -14.91 -11.83
N GLU A 104 0.36 -15.25 -12.23
CA GLU A 104 -0.17 -16.61 -12.09
C GLU A 104 0.60 -17.63 -12.92
N LYS A 105 0.96 -17.29 -14.16
CA LYS A 105 1.81 -18.13 -15.01
C LYS A 105 3.19 -18.34 -14.40
N PHE A 106 3.79 -17.29 -13.85
CA PHE A 106 5.06 -17.37 -13.13
C PHE A 106 4.98 -18.33 -11.93
N LEU A 107 3.99 -18.15 -11.05
CA LEU A 107 3.80 -19.01 -9.88
C LEU A 107 3.50 -20.45 -10.28
N ARG A 108 2.68 -20.68 -11.31
CA ARG A 108 2.40 -22.02 -11.83
C ARG A 108 3.66 -22.70 -12.35
N GLN A 109 4.52 -21.96 -13.05
CA GLN A 109 5.79 -22.51 -13.53
C GLN A 109 6.67 -22.93 -12.35
N LEU A 110 6.79 -22.10 -11.32
CA LEU A 110 7.59 -22.45 -10.13
C LEU A 110 6.99 -23.60 -9.31
N ASP A 111 5.66 -23.72 -9.25
CA ASP A 111 4.93 -24.83 -8.64
C ASP A 111 5.27 -26.15 -9.34
N LEU A 112 5.35 -26.16 -10.69
CA LEU A 112 5.72 -27.36 -11.46
C LEU A 112 7.16 -27.86 -11.18
N TYR A 113 8.06 -26.96 -10.83
CA TYR A 113 9.47 -27.29 -10.53
C TYR A 113 9.72 -27.45 -9.01
N ASP A 114 8.67 -27.52 -8.19
CA ASP A 114 8.75 -27.61 -6.72
C ASP A 114 9.62 -26.52 -6.07
N MET A 115 9.65 -25.32 -6.67
CA MET A 115 10.47 -24.19 -6.22
C MET A 115 9.79 -23.33 -5.15
N LEU A 116 8.51 -23.58 -4.86
CA LEU A 116 7.74 -22.83 -3.89
C LEU A 116 7.87 -23.42 -2.49
N THR A 117 8.14 -22.58 -1.49
CA THR A 117 8.19 -23.04 -0.10
C THR A 117 6.80 -23.44 0.40
N SER A 118 6.75 -24.20 1.50
CA SER A 118 5.46 -24.55 2.14
C SER A 118 4.63 -23.32 2.56
N SER A 119 5.27 -22.21 2.91
CA SER A 119 4.58 -20.93 3.15
C SER A 119 4.04 -20.32 1.87
N ASP A 120 4.77 -20.40 0.76
CA ASP A 120 4.33 -19.87 -0.53
C ASP A 120 3.14 -20.66 -1.07
N LEU A 121 3.17 -21.99 -0.96
CA LEU A 121 2.06 -22.85 -1.39
C LEU A 121 0.75 -22.54 -0.65
N LYS A 122 0.82 -22.27 0.65
CA LYS A 122 -0.36 -21.82 1.43
C LYS A 122 -0.91 -20.49 0.92
N LEU A 123 -0.04 -19.57 0.52
CA LEU A 123 -0.47 -18.29 -0.05
C LEU A 123 -1.05 -18.44 -1.45
N LEU A 124 -0.48 -19.35 -2.25
CA LEU A 124 -0.99 -19.69 -3.57
C LEU A 124 -2.39 -20.31 -3.46
N GLU A 125 -2.62 -21.19 -2.50
CA GLU A 125 -3.94 -21.76 -2.21
C GLU A 125 -4.95 -20.67 -1.79
N GLN A 126 -4.59 -19.84 -0.80
CA GLN A 126 -5.42 -18.70 -0.38
C GLN A 126 -5.73 -17.74 -1.54
N TYR A 127 -4.76 -17.50 -2.41
CA TYR A 127 -4.94 -16.69 -3.61
C TYR A 127 -5.92 -17.35 -4.59
N ARG A 128 -5.76 -18.65 -4.88
CA ARG A 128 -6.63 -19.42 -5.78
C ARG A 128 -8.09 -19.44 -5.29
N ASP A 129 -8.30 -19.52 -3.98
CA ASP A 129 -9.63 -19.51 -3.37
C ASP A 129 -10.33 -18.16 -3.50
N SER A 130 -9.61 -17.05 -3.35
CA SER A 130 -10.20 -15.70 -3.34
C SER A 130 -9.27 -14.63 -3.93
N PRO A 131 -9.08 -14.61 -5.27
CA PRO A 131 -8.14 -13.69 -5.91
C PRO A 131 -8.51 -12.21 -5.72
N ALA A 132 -9.80 -11.89 -5.64
CA ALA A 132 -10.29 -10.51 -5.55
C ALA A 132 -10.10 -9.86 -4.17
N THR A 133 -9.96 -10.67 -3.12
CA THR A 133 -9.79 -10.21 -1.73
C THR A 133 -8.51 -10.74 -1.11
N PHE A 134 -7.58 -11.21 -1.95
CA PHE A 134 -6.32 -11.77 -1.50
C PHE A 134 -5.52 -10.76 -0.67
N SER A 135 -4.98 -11.23 0.45
CA SER A 135 -4.04 -10.48 1.26
C SER A 135 -3.00 -11.42 1.82
N THR A 136 -1.75 -10.96 1.82
CA THR A 136 -0.62 -11.64 2.44
C THR A 136 -0.74 -11.83 3.96
N ALA A 137 -1.64 -11.09 4.59
CA ALA A 137 -1.94 -11.12 6.01
C ALA A 137 -3.47 -11.18 6.23
N SER A 138 -4.12 -12.20 5.65
CA SER A 138 -5.56 -12.45 5.79
C SER A 138 -5.87 -12.95 7.20
N THR A 139 -6.17 -12.01 8.11
CA THR A 139 -6.62 -12.30 9.48
C THR A 139 -7.56 -11.20 9.95
N SER A 140 -8.55 -11.58 10.77
CA SER A 140 -9.47 -10.64 11.40
C SER A 140 -8.82 -9.89 12.57
N ASP A 141 -7.74 -10.42 13.14
CA ASP A 141 -7.05 -9.81 14.28
C ASP A 141 -6.00 -8.78 13.79
N PRO A 142 -6.13 -7.49 14.17
CA PRO A 142 -5.16 -6.46 13.82
C PRO A 142 -3.73 -6.75 14.32
N ALA A 143 -3.57 -7.40 15.49
CA ALA A 143 -2.27 -7.72 16.05
C ALA A 143 -1.56 -8.79 15.21
N ALA A 144 -2.22 -9.92 14.94
CA ALA A 144 -1.73 -10.96 14.05
C ALA A 144 -1.45 -10.44 12.62
N ARG A 145 -2.26 -9.50 12.12
CA ARG A 145 -2.04 -8.87 10.80
C ARG A 145 -0.74 -8.09 10.77
N ARG A 146 -0.51 -7.28 11.81
CA ARG A 146 0.72 -6.50 11.96
C ARG A 146 1.94 -7.40 12.08
N GLU A 147 1.87 -8.45 12.90
CA GLU A 147 2.95 -9.41 13.08
C GLU A 147 3.32 -10.11 11.76
N THR A 148 2.33 -10.56 11.00
CA THR A 148 2.55 -11.16 9.67
C THR A 148 3.26 -10.20 8.72
N LYS A 149 2.85 -8.92 8.69
CA LYS A 149 3.51 -7.90 7.87
C LYS A 149 4.94 -7.62 8.33
N ILE A 150 5.21 -7.61 9.63
CA ILE A 150 6.57 -7.47 10.18
C ILE A 150 7.43 -8.65 9.76
N LEU A 151 6.92 -9.88 9.87
CA LEU A 151 7.66 -11.08 9.48
C LEU A 151 8.02 -11.06 7.99
N ARG A 152 7.08 -10.69 7.12
CA ARG A 152 7.36 -10.54 5.69
C ARG A 152 8.37 -9.45 5.38
N PHE A 153 8.26 -8.30 6.05
CA PHE A 153 9.24 -7.24 5.89
C PHE A 153 10.65 -7.68 6.30
N LYS A 154 10.78 -8.48 7.36
CA LYS A 154 12.05 -9.10 7.76
C LYS A 154 12.56 -10.06 6.69
N GLN A 155 11.71 -10.97 6.18
CA GLN A 155 12.07 -11.89 5.09
C GLN A 155 12.55 -11.14 3.84
N GLU A 156 11.85 -10.08 3.43
CA GLU A 156 12.25 -9.25 2.30
C GLU A 156 13.63 -8.61 2.53
N LYS A 157 13.87 -8.09 3.74
CA LYS A 157 15.16 -7.50 4.12
C LYS A 157 16.28 -8.54 4.08
N ASP A 158 16.05 -9.72 4.62
CA ASP A 158 17.03 -10.80 4.66
C ASP A 158 17.38 -11.28 3.24
N LEU A 159 16.38 -11.41 2.35
CA LEU A 159 16.61 -11.75 0.94
C LEU A 159 17.43 -10.67 0.22
N LYS A 160 17.12 -9.38 0.44
CA LYS A 160 17.91 -8.28 -0.13
C LYS A 160 19.36 -8.30 0.37
N GLN A 161 19.57 -8.55 1.67
CA GLN A 161 20.91 -8.64 2.24
C GLN A 161 21.69 -9.84 1.68
N LYS A 162 21.05 -11.01 1.55
CA LYS A 162 21.66 -12.20 0.92
C LYS A 162 22.04 -11.92 -0.54
N LEU A 163 21.16 -11.32 -1.32
CA LEU A 163 21.45 -10.94 -2.71
C LEU A 163 22.63 -9.97 -2.79
N GLN A 164 22.65 -8.94 -1.93
CA GLN A 164 23.75 -8.00 -1.88
C GLN A 164 25.08 -8.69 -1.54
N HIS A 165 25.09 -9.58 -0.55
CA HIS A 165 26.28 -10.34 -0.16
C HIS A 165 26.78 -11.24 -1.30
N LEU A 166 25.89 -11.98 -1.97
CA LEU A 166 26.26 -12.83 -3.12
C LEU A 166 26.81 -12.00 -4.29
N GLN A 167 26.32 -10.77 -4.49
CA GLN A 167 26.78 -9.88 -5.55
C GLN A 167 28.12 -9.17 -5.27
N GLN A 168 28.63 -9.16 -4.03
CA GLN A 168 29.87 -8.46 -3.68
C GLN A 168 31.12 -9.05 -4.33
N ASN A 169 31.12 -10.35 -4.66
CA ASN A 169 32.27 -11.03 -5.24
C ASN A 169 31.99 -11.51 -6.68
N PRO A 170 32.06 -10.62 -7.69
CA PRO A 170 31.77 -10.97 -9.08
C PRO A 170 32.78 -11.96 -9.68
N ALA A 171 34.01 -12.02 -9.16
CA ALA A 171 35.00 -12.99 -9.61
C ALA A 171 34.65 -14.41 -9.15
N ALA A 172 34.10 -14.57 -7.95
CA ALA A 172 33.59 -15.86 -7.50
C ALA A 172 32.38 -16.30 -8.32
N LEU A 173 31.43 -15.42 -8.60
CA LEU A 173 30.26 -15.73 -9.45
C LEU A 173 30.60 -16.19 -10.88
N GLN A 174 31.76 -15.80 -11.41
CA GLN A 174 32.20 -16.25 -12.75
C GLN A 174 32.88 -17.62 -12.72
N ASN A 175 33.52 -17.98 -11.61
CA ASN A 175 34.35 -19.18 -11.50
C ASN A 175 33.66 -20.32 -10.74
N ASP A 176 32.65 -20.00 -9.93
CA ASP A 176 31.92 -20.91 -9.06
C ASP A 176 30.45 -20.97 -9.49
N ASP A 177 30.10 -22.07 -10.18
CA ASP A 177 28.73 -22.30 -10.69
C ASP A 177 27.73 -22.45 -9.54
N ASP A 178 28.13 -23.04 -8.41
CA ASP A 178 27.24 -23.25 -7.25
C ASP A 178 26.87 -21.90 -6.62
N MET A 179 27.84 -20.98 -6.51
CA MET A 179 27.57 -19.60 -6.07
C MET A 179 26.64 -18.87 -7.05
N TYR A 180 26.85 -19.03 -8.36
CA TYR A 180 25.99 -18.40 -9.37
C TYR A 180 24.57 -18.99 -9.33
N ARG A 181 24.43 -20.31 -9.16
CA ARG A 181 23.15 -21.00 -8.97
C ARG A 181 22.42 -20.51 -7.75
N SER A 182 23.12 -20.42 -6.61
CA SER A 182 22.57 -19.87 -5.37
C SER A 182 22.06 -18.44 -5.52
N LEU A 183 22.79 -17.59 -6.25
CA LEU A 183 22.36 -16.23 -6.59
C LEU A 183 21.05 -16.24 -7.42
N GLN A 184 20.96 -17.06 -8.46
CA GLN A 184 19.74 -17.14 -9.29
C GLN A 184 18.54 -17.64 -8.49
N LEU A 185 18.70 -18.68 -7.68
CA LEU A 185 17.63 -19.22 -6.83
C LEU A 185 17.16 -18.18 -5.81
N THR A 186 18.09 -17.49 -5.13
CA THR A 186 17.75 -16.41 -4.19
C THR A 186 17.01 -15.26 -4.91
N GLN A 187 17.37 -14.96 -6.15
CA GLN A 187 16.69 -13.94 -6.95
C GLN A 187 15.25 -14.36 -7.32
N ILE A 188 15.04 -15.65 -7.60
CA ILE A 188 13.70 -16.22 -7.84
C ILE A 188 12.87 -16.17 -6.57
N GLU A 189 13.42 -16.59 -5.42
CA GLU A 189 12.75 -16.52 -4.11
C GLU A 189 12.32 -15.08 -3.78
N PHE A 190 13.21 -14.10 -4.00
CA PHE A 190 12.87 -12.68 -3.84
C PHE A 190 11.72 -12.24 -4.77
N CYS A 191 11.72 -12.68 -6.03
CA CYS A 191 10.65 -12.38 -6.97
C CYS A 191 9.32 -13.06 -6.59
N VAL A 192 9.34 -14.25 -5.99
CA VAL A 192 8.14 -14.91 -5.42
C VAL A 192 7.55 -14.07 -4.30
N HIS A 193 8.39 -13.61 -3.35
CA HIS A 193 7.96 -12.74 -2.27
C HIS A 193 7.29 -11.46 -2.79
N GLN A 194 7.93 -10.80 -3.77
CA GLN A 194 7.37 -9.60 -4.42
C GLN A 194 6.06 -9.89 -5.17
N THR A 195 5.95 -11.05 -5.82
CA THR A 195 4.75 -11.45 -6.55
C THR A 195 3.51 -11.45 -5.66
N TYR A 196 3.58 -12.04 -4.46
CA TYR A 196 2.44 -12.03 -3.54
C TYR A 196 2.10 -10.62 -3.06
N GLN A 197 3.08 -9.75 -2.87
CA GLN A 197 2.83 -8.35 -2.53
C GLN A 197 2.15 -7.60 -3.69
N SER A 198 2.59 -7.83 -4.93
CA SER A 198 1.97 -7.27 -6.12
C SER A 198 0.53 -7.79 -6.32
N LEU A 199 0.28 -9.08 -6.10
CA LEU A 199 -1.07 -9.66 -6.20
C LEU A 199 -2.03 -9.05 -5.16
N GLU A 200 -1.59 -8.84 -3.91
CA GLU A 200 -2.38 -8.12 -2.90
C GLU A 200 -2.67 -6.66 -3.33
N SER A 201 -1.65 -5.97 -3.85
CA SER A 201 -1.80 -4.60 -4.36
C SER A 201 -2.79 -4.53 -5.54
N ILE A 202 -2.68 -5.47 -6.49
CA ILE A 202 -3.58 -5.58 -7.65
C ILE A 202 -5.02 -5.84 -7.18
N ALA A 203 -5.23 -6.74 -6.21
CA ALA A 203 -6.55 -7.03 -5.67
C ALA A 203 -7.18 -5.77 -5.04
N GLN A 204 -6.42 -5.02 -4.25
CA GLN A 204 -6.86 -3.74 -3.68
C GLN A 204 -7.18 -2.69 -4.75
N GLU A 205 -6.33 -2.56 -5.76
CA GLU A 205 -6.53 -1.60 -6.85
C GLU A 205 -7.78 -1.95 -7.67
N LEU A 206 -7.98 -3.22 -8.02
CA LEU A 206 -9.19 -3.69 -8.71
C LEU A 206 -10.46 -3.43 -7.88
N HIS A 207 -10.39 -3.64 -6.57
CA HIS A 207 -11.49 -3.34 -5.66
C HIS A 207 -11.84 -1.84 -5.66
N ILE A 208 -10.84 -0.96 -5.60
CA ILE A 208 -11.06 0.49 -5.70
C ILE A 208 -11.67 0.86 -7.05
N LEU A 209 -11.11 0.37 -8.16
CA LEU A 209 -11.61 0.62 -9.51
C LEU A 209 -13.02 0.05 -9.76
N SER A 210 -13.44 -0.97 -9.00
CA SER A 210 -14.81 -1.50 -9.05
C SER A 210 -15.83 -0.53 -8.46
N ARG A 211 -15.40 0.32 -7.51
CA ARG A 211 -16.23 1.33 -6.83
C ARG A 211 -16.12 2.72 -7.48
N ALA A 212 -15.26 2.88 -8.48
CA ALA A 212 -15.10 4.15 -9.18
C ALA A 212 -16.38 4.52 -9.95
N PRO A 213 -16.87 5.77 -9.83
CA PRO A 213 -18.04 6.22 -10.59
C PRO A 213 -17.77 6.14 -12.10
N PRO A 214 -18.79 5.85 -12.93
CA PRO A 214 -18.61 5.81 -14.38
C PRO A 214 -18.14 7.18 -14.90
N PRO A 215 -17.30 7.21 -15.95
CA PRO A 215 -16.92 8.48 -16.56
C PRO A 215 -18.19 9.23 -17.01
N PRO A 216 -18.24 10.56 -16.87
CA PRO A 216 -19.39 11.33 -17.32
C PRO A 216 -19.62 11.10 -18.83
N PRO A 217 -20.88 11.03 -19.27
CA PRO A 217 -21.20 10.82 -20.68
C PRO A 217 -20.55 11.89 -21.57
N PRO A 218 -20.07 11.50 -22.78
CA PRO A 218 -19.44 12.45 -23.70
C PRO A 218 -20.42 13.58 -24.03
N GLY A 219 -20.04 14.82 -23.72
CA GLY A 219 -20.87 16.02 -23.92
C GLY A 219 -21.38 16.67 -22.64
N GLN A 220 -21.23 16.04 -21.47
CA GLN A 220 -21.20 16.81 -20.22
C GLN A 220 -19.83 17.44 -20.11
N GLU A 221 -19.72 18.70 -20.53
CA GLU A 221 -18.61 19.56 -20.11
C GLU A 221 -18.48 19.39 -18.59
N SER A 222 -17.28 19.03 -18.13
CA SER A 222 -16.93 19.19 -16.73
C SER A 222 -17.40 20.59 -16.37
N LEU A 223 -18.35 20.71 -15.43
CA LEU A 223 -18.83 22.02 -14.97
C LEU A 223 -17.58 22.90 -14.86
N PRO A 224 -17.53 24.03 -15.59
CA PRO A 224 -16.31 24.84 -15.64
C PRO A 224 -15.90 25.05 -14.19
N PHE A 225 -14.64 24.70 -13.88
CA PHE A 225 -14.05 24.88 -12.55
C PHE A 225 -14.58 26.21 -12.03
N ASP A 226 -15.44 26.16 -11.01
CA ASP A 226 -16.24 27.34 -10.68
C ASP A 226 -15.28 28.42 -10.21
N ALA A 227 -15.00 29.38 -11.09
CA ALA A 227 -14.10 30.48 -10.80
C ALA A 227 -14.63 31.34 -9.63
N ARG A 228 -15.91 31.16 -9.24
CA ARG A 228 -16.51 31.75 -8.05
C ARG A 228 -15.96 31.15 -6.74
N GLU A 229 -15.39 29.95 -6.74
CA GLU A 229 -14.81 29.38 -5.50
C GLU A 229 -13.49 30.05 -5.09
N ARG A 230 -12.73 30.63 -6.03
CA ARG A 230 -11.47 31.33 -5.70
C ARG A 230 -11.64 32.82 -5.40
N TYR A 231 -12.71 33.44 -5.90
CA TYR A 231 -13.04 34.83 -5.59
C TYR A 231 -14.22 34.89 -4.62
N LYS A 232 -13.98 34.51 -3.37
CA LYS A 232 -14.72 35.09 -2.23
C LYS A 232 -14.37 36.58 -2.18
N ASN A 233 -14.98 37.37 -3.06
CA ASN A 233 -14.90 38.81 -3.03
C ASN A 233 -15.44 39.31 -1.68
N ASN A 234 -14.66 40.22 -1.11
CA ASN A 234 -14.89 40.96 0.13
C ASN A 234 -16.05 41.97 0.04
N ASP A 235 -17.07 41.72 -0.79
CA ASP A 235 -18.10 42.72 -1.14
C ASP A 235 -19.44 42.51 -0.42
N GLY A 236 -19.48 41.73 0.66
CA GLY A 236 -20.65 41.61 1.54
C GLY A 236 -21.93 41.08 0.88
N TYR A 237 -21.91 40.74 -0.41
CA TYR A 237 -23.04 40.23 -1.16
C TYR A 237 -23.04 38.70 -1.14
N SER A 238 -24.07 38.13 -0.54
CA SER A 238 -24.31 36.69 -0.46
C SER A 238 -25.41 36.32 -1.45
N GLU A 239 -25.12 35.42 -2.39
CA GLU A 239 -26.09 34.83 -3.34
C GLU A 239 -27.09 33.87 -2.65
N LYS A 240 -26.97 33.66 -1.34
CA LYS A 240 -28.02 32.97 -0.55
C LYS A 240 -29.28 33.84 -0.55
N LEU A 241 -30.41 33.27 -0.97
CA LEU A 241 -31.77 33.79 -0.70
C LEU A 241 -32.14 33.76 0.81
N ASP A 242 -31.15 33.53 1.68
CA ASP A 242 -31.22 33.65 3.13
C ASP A 242 -30.39 34.85 3.63
N GLY A 243 -30.07 35.81 2.76
CA GLY A 243 -29.67 37.14 3.22
C GLY A 243 -30.79 37.68 4.12
N PRO A 244 -30.49 38.35 5.25
CA PRO A 244 -31.52 38.83 6.15
C PRO A 244 -32.47 39.72 5.34
N MET A 245 -33.70 39.26 5.16
CA MET A 245 -34.82 40.01 4.61
C MET A 245 -35.19 41.13 5.59
N SER A 246 -34.26 42.06 5.78
CA SER A 246 -34.42 43.29 6.54
C SER A 246 -33.75 44.42 5.76
N ALA A 247 -34.03 44.47 4.46
CA ALA A 247 -33.96 45.72 3.73
C ALA A 247 -35.02 46.67 4.33
N GLY A 248 -34.60 47.47 5.32
CA GLY A 248 -35.30 48.70 5.70
C GLY A 248 -36.25 48.67 6.91
N LEU A 249 -36.42 47.57 7.64
CA LEU A 249 -37.24 47.57 8.86
C LEU A 249 -36.36 47.43 10.12
N SER A 250 -35.96 48.56 10.70
CA SER A 250 -35.35 48.62 12.04
C SER A 250 -36.44 48.94 13.07
N GLY A 251 -36.77 47.99 13.95
CA GLY A 251 -37.78 48.17 15.00
C GLY A 251 -38.19 46.86 15.71
N PRO A 252 -38.84 46.93 16.89
CA PRO A 252 -39.24 45.76 17.68
C PRO A 252 -40.23 44.85 16.93
N MET A 253 -40.08 43.52 17.08
CA MET A 253 -40.90 42.51 16.38
C MET A 253 -42.35 42.45 16.89
N LEU A 254 -42.59 42.86 18.14
CA LEU A 254 -43.88 42.84 18.81
C LEU A 254 -44.17 44.23 19.37
N SER A 255 -45.44 44.64 19.39
CA SER A 255 -45.87 45.76 20.23
C SER A 255 -45.78 45.37 21.71
N LYS A 256 -45.85 46.35 22.63
CA LYS A 256 -45.91 46.09 24.08
C LYS A 256 -47.14 45.25 24.49
N ASP A 257 -48.14 45.17 23.62
CA ASP A 257 -49.36 44.36 23.77
C ASP A 257 -49.29 43.02 23.04
N GLY A 258 -48.09 42.59 22.58
CA GLY A 258 -47.86 41.27 21.98
C GLY A 258 -48.36 41.09 20.55
N LYS A 259 -48.71 42.17 19.84
CA LYS A 259 -49.15 42.09 18.43
C LYS A 259 -47.93 42.12 17.50
N PRO A 260 -47.78 41.17 16.57
CA PRO A 260 -46.65 41.13 15.65
C PRO A 260 -46.77 42.27 14.63
N LEU A 261 -45.76 43.15 14.61
CA LEU A 261 -45.70 44.33 13.74
C LEU A 261 -44.97 44.07 12.41
N ARG A 262 -44.36 42.89 12.27
CA ARG A 262 -43.63 42.45 11.08
C ARG A 262 -44.10 41.05 10.67
N PRO A 263 -44.12 40.72 9.36
CA PRO A 263 -44.34 39.36 8.92
C PRO A 263 -43.23 38.46 9.46
N PHE A 264 -43.58 37.41 10.20
CA PHE A 264 -42.68 36.39 10.69
C PHE A 264 -43.12 35.03 10.12
N THR A 265 -42.16 34.23 9.70
CA THR A 265 -42.39 32.86 9.24
C THR A 265 -42.17 31.89 10.39
N LEU A 266 -43.22 31.14 10.76
CA LEU A 266 -43.14 30.04 11.72
C LEU A 266 -42.47 28.84 11.04
N LEU A 267 -41.13 28.81 11.02
CA LEU A 267 -40.36 27.72 10.45
C LEU A 267 -40.29 26.53 11.43
N ASN A 268 -41.35 25.73 11.50
CA ASN A 268 -41.18 24.33 11.90
C ASN A 268 -40.83 23.54 10.65
N THR A 269 -39.53 23.24 10.44
CA THR A 269 -38.96 22.03 9.76
C THR A 269 -37.65 22.25 9.00
N ARG A 270 -37.30 23.47 8.55
CA ARG A 270 -36.10 23.63 7.68
C ARG A 270 -34.78 23.70 8.46
N GLN A 271 -34.74 24.39 9.61
CA GLN A 271 -33.55 24.41 10.47
C GLN A 271 -33.29 23.03 11.10
N THR A 272 -34.34 22.34 11.56
CA THR A 272 -34.22 20.98 12.09
C THR A 272 -33.80 19.95 11.05
N LEU A 273 -34.22 20.10 9.78
CA LEU A 273 -33.71 19.28 8.68
C LEU A 273 -32.23 19.59 8.38
N LYS A 274 -31.82 20.85 8.43
CA LYS A 274 -30.42 21.25 8.19
C LYS A 274 -29.46 20.63 9.21
N ASP A 275 -29.85 20.60 10.48
CA ASP A 275 -29.07 19.98 11.56
C ASP A 275 -29.02 18.43 11.45
N GLY A 276 -29.85 17.84 10.58
CA GLY A 276 -29.90 16.39 10.32
C GLY A 276 -29.00 15.90 9.18
N VAL A 277 -28.54 16.78 8.29
CA VAL A 277 -27.89 16.37 7.01
C VAL A 277 -26.36 16.25 7.11
N PHE A 278 -25.73 16.88 8.10
CA PHE A 278 -24.29 16.78 8.35
C PHE A 278 -24.01 16.29 9.77
N ARG A 279 -24.44 15.05 10.05
CA ARG A 279 -24.04 14.36 11.28
C ARG A 279 -22.70 13.68 11.07
N PRO A 280 -21.83 13.62 12.09
CA PRO A 280 -20.62 12.81 12.03
C PRO A 280 -20.95 11.34 11.73
N ASP A 281 -20.09 10.67 10.95
CA ASP A 281 -20.22 9.25 10.56
C ASP A 281 -20.08 8.26 11.73
N HIS A 282 -19.80 8.77 12.93
CA HIS A 282 -19.71 7.99 14.16
C HIS A 282 -20.83 8.39 15.13
N SER A 283 -21.27 7.44 15.95
CA SER A 283 -22.21 7.72 17.03
C SER A 283 -21.59 8.74 17.99
N LEU A 284 -22.16 9.93 18.07
CA LEU A 284 -21.78 10.90 19.08
C LEU A 284 -22.09 10.35 20.48
N PRO A 285 -21.27 10.66 21.49
CA PRO A 285 -21.55 10.28 22.86
C PRO A 285 -22.96 10.72 23.27
N THR A 286 -23.77 9.77 23.73
CA THR A 286 -25.16 10.01 24.16
C THR A 286 -25.24 10.52 25.59
N MET A 287 -24.11 10.51 26.30
CA MET A 287 -23.98 11.00 27.67
C MET A 287 -23.17 12.28 27.66
N THR A 288 -23.52 13.21 28.54
CA THR A 288 -22.69 14.41 28.75
C THR A 288 -21.34 14.04 29.36
N ILE A 289 -20.35 14.91 29.22
CA ILE A 289 -19.00 14.69 29.77
C ILE A 289 -19.06 14.43 31.28
N ASP A 290 -19.88 15.21 31.99
CA ASP A 290 -20.07 15.07 33.43
C ASP A 290 -20.71 13.73 33.80
N GLU A 291 -21.75 13.31 33.06
CA GLU A 291 -22.44 12.04 33.27
C GLU A 291 -21.56 10.82 32.93
N TYR A 292 -20.69 10.95 31.93
CA TYR A 292 -19.67 9.95 31.63
C TYR A 292 -18.61 9.85 32.74
N LEU A 293 -18.17 10.98 33.29
CA LEU A 293 -17.22 11.02 34.41
C LEU A 293 -17.81 10.39 35.68
N ASP A 294 -19.09 10.64 35.97
CA ASP A 294 -19.79 10.01 37.09
C ASP A 294 -19.93 8.50 36.89
N GLU A 295 -20.22 8.05 35.67
CA GLU A 295 -20.31 6.63 35.30
C GLU A 295 -18.94 5.93 35.39
N GLU A 296 -17.85 6.58 34.96
CA GLU A 296 -16.47 6.13 35.12
C GLU A 296 -16.04 6.09 36.59
N LYS A 297 -16.41 7.10 37.38
CA LYS A 297 -16.17 7.15 38.84
C LYS A 297 -16.90 6.01 39.55
N ARG A 298 -18.15 5.74 39.15
CA ARG A 298 -18.96 4.62 39.65
C ARG A 298 -18.37 3.25 39.26
N ARG A 299 -17.76 3.14 38.09
CA ARG A 299 -17.07 1.94 37.61
C ARG A 299 -15.65 1.79 38.16
N GLY A 300 -15.16 2.77 38.93
CA GLY A 300 -13.82 2.76 39.50
C GLY A 300 -12.71 3.02 38.49
N GLY A 301 -13.03 3.53 37.29
CA GLY A 301 -12.07 3.89 36.26
C GLY A 301 -11.43 5.27 36.45
N MET A 302 -12.03 6.11 37.32
CA MET A 302 -11.46 7.40 37.68
C MET A 302 -10.37 7.24 38.74
N ILE A 303 -9.12 7.51 38.34
CA ILE A 303 -7.96 7.50 39.24
C ILE A 303 -8.06 8.72 40.16
N GLU A 304 -8.52 8.53 41.39
CA GLU A 304 -8.41 9.52 42.47
C GLU A 304 -6.95 9.58 42.93
N GLY A 305 -6.17 10.45 42.29
CA GLY A 305 -4.74 10.61 42.64
C GLY A 305 -3.84 11.25 41.58
N GLY A 306 -4.39 11.86 40.53
CA GLY A 306 -3.63 12.55 39.49
C GLY A 306 -3.23 13.97 39.88
N GLY A 307 -1.95 14.18 40.19
CA GLY A 307 -1.36 15.48 40.55
C GLY A 307 0.14 15.34 40.79
N ALA A 308 0.83 16.38 41.29
CA ALA A 308 2.28 16.33 41.57
C ALA A 308 2.71 15.15 42.47
N GLN A 309 1.77 14.55 43.21
CA GLN A 309 1.97 13.35 44.02
C GLN A 309 2.15 12.06 43.21
N SER A 310 1.58 11.94 42.01
CA SER A 310 1.77 10.77 41.12
C SER A 310 3.12 10.77 40.40
N GLY A 311 3.84 11.91 40.44
CA GLY A 311 5.20 12.04 39.93
C GLY A 311 6.28 11.69 40.97
N ILE A 312 5.89 11.44 42.22
CA ILE A 312 6.81 10.97 43.26
C ILE A 312 7.05 9.49 42.99
N LYS A 313 8.14 9.19 42.28
CA LYS A 313 8.64 7.81 42.23
C LYS A 313 8.98 7.41 43.68
N PRO A 314 8.41 6.31 44.21
CA PRO A 314 8.89 5.79 45.48
C PRO A 314 10.38 5.51 45.32
N GLU A 315 11.21 6.07 46.20
CA GLU A 315 12.64 5.76 46.24
C GLU A 315 12.75 4.25 46.49
N VAL A 316 13.49 3.58 45.60
CA VAL A 316 13.73 2.15 45.69
C VAL A 316 14.67 1.95 46.88
N ASP A 317 14.27 1.09 47.81
CA ASP A 317 15.07 0.74 48.97
C ASP A 317 16.32 -0.02 48.48
N GLU A 318 17.48 0.65 48.46
CA GLU A 318 18.75 0.12 47.92
C GLU A 318 19.25 -1.12 48.70
N ASP A 319 18.67 -1.40 49.86
CA ASP A 319 18.98 -2.56 50.70
C ASP A 319 18.24 -3.85 50.27
N ASP A 320 17.28 -3.78 49.34
CA ASP A 320 16.57 -4.95 48.78
C ASP A 320 17.24 -5.43 47.48
N LEU A 321 18.24 -6.31 47.64
CA LEU A 321 19.10 -6.81 46.56
C LEU A 321 18.34 -7.39 45.36
N ASP A 322 17.18 -8.01 45.58
CA ASP A 322 16.39 -8.64 44.51
C ASP A 322 15.75 -7.59 43.59
N LYS A 323 15.24 -6.47 44.14
CA LYS A 323 14.66 -5.39 43.34
C LYS A 323 15.70 -4.60 42.57
N ALA A 324 16.87 -4.38 43.16
CA ALA A 324 17.97 -3.69 42.51
C ALA A 324 18.49 -4.47 41.27
N ASP A 325 18.53 -5.80 41.36
CA ASP A 325 18.97 -6.64 40.23
C ASP A 325 17.92 -6.67 39.11
N GLU A 326 16.63 -6.75 39.43
CA GLU A 326 15.53 -6.68 38.46
C GLU A 326 15.54 -5.36 37.66
N GLU A 327 15.76 -4.23 38.33
CA GLU A 327 15.85 -2.93 37.66
C GLU A 327 17.09 -2.83 36.77
N THR A 328 18.22 -3.39 37.21
CA THR A 328 19.45 -3.45 36.42
C THR A 328 19.26 -4.29 35.17
N MET A 329 18.58 -5.43 35.28
CA MET A 329 18.23 -6.28 34.13
C MET A 329 17.27 -5.60 33.17
N LYS A 330 16.27 -4.86 33.69
CA LYS A 330 15.32 -4.10 32.89
C LYS A 330 15.98 -2.94 32.15
N ALA A 331 16.94 -2.25 32.78
CA ALA A 331 17.72 -1.20 32.15
C ALA A 331 18.58 -1.75 31.00
N ARG A 332 19.27 -2.89 31.21
CA ARG A 332 20.04 -3.57 30.15
C ARG A 332 19.16 -4.00 28.97
N ALA A 333 18.00 -4.59 29.25
CA ALA A 333 17.05 -4.99 28.21
C ALA A 333 16.52 -3.78 27.40
N TRP A 334 16.35 -2.64 28.06
CA TRP A 334 15.95 -1.41 27.40
C TRP A 334 17.06 -0.84 26.52
N ASP A 335 18.31 -0.87 26.97
CA ASP A 335 19.46 -0.44 26.19
C ASP A 335 19.65 -1.30 24.94
N GLU A 336 19.57 -2.63 25.07
CA GLU A 336 19.65 -3.58 23.94
C GLU A 336 18.50 -3.35 22.93
N TYR A 337 17.29 -3.07 23.42
CA TYR A 337 16.16 -2.71 22.56
C TYR A 337 16.39 -1.39 21.81
N VAL A 338 16.91 -0.36 22.47
CA VAL A 338 17.19 0.95 21.84
C VAL A 338 18.31 0.83 20.81
N GLU A 339 19.34 0.02 21.08
CA GLU A 339 20.45 -0.27 20.16
C GLU A 339 19.95 -1.02 18.91
N HIS A 340 19.07 -2.01 19.08
CA HIS A 340 18.44 -2.72 17.96
C HIS A 340 17.40 -1.88 17.19
N ASN A 341 16.88 -0.80 17.78
CA ASN A 341 15.85 0.06 17.19
C ASN A 341 16.28 1.55 17.17
N PRO A 342 17.31 1.91 16.38
CA PRO A 342 17.81 3.27 16.33
C PRO A 342 16.73 4.24 15.85
N LYS A 343 16.61 5.37 16.55
CA LYS A 343 15.67 6.45 16.20
C LYS A 343 15.96 6.96 14.79
N GLY A 344 14.95 6.95 13.92
CA GLY A 344 15.05 7.41 12.54
C GLY A 344 15.28 6.31 11.50
N SER A 345 15.33 5.03 11.89
CA SER A 345 15.47 3.87 10.99
C SER A 345 14.36 3.73 9.93
N GLY A 346 13.23 4.43 10.06
CA GLY A 346 12.10 4.35 9.13
C GLY A 346 11.93 5.51 8.13
N ASN A 347 12.65 6.63 8.28
CA ASN A 347 12.46 7.80 7.40
C ASN A 347 13.79 8.55 7.17
N THR A 348 14.62 8.02 6.27
CA THR A 348 15.88 8.65 5.84
C THR A 348 15.79 9.28 4.45
N LEU A 349 14.69 9.10 3.70
CA LEU A 349 14.55 9.59 2.32
C LEU A 349 13.98 11.02 2.21
N ASN A 350 13.49 11.62 3.30
CA ASN A 350 12.95 12.99 3.35
C ASN A 350 13.80 13.93 4.22
N ARG A 351 15.13 13.94 4.00
CA ARG A 351 15.99 15.04 4.44
C ARG A 351 16.50 15.75 3.19
N GLY A 352 15.89 16.90 2.91
CA GLY A 352 16.23 17.77 1.78
C GLY A 352 17.57 18.47 1.91
#